data_AF-A0A3M7SAL9-F1
#
_entry.id   AF-A0A3M7SAL9-F1
#
_cell.length_a   1.000
_cell.length_b   1.000
_cell.length_c   1.000
_cell.angle_alpha   90.00
_cell.angle_beta   90.00
_cell.angle_gamma   90.00
#
_symmetry.space_group_name_H-M   'P 1'
#
loop_
_entity.id
_entity.type
_entity.pdbx_description
1 polymer ?
#
loop_
_entity_poly.entity_id
_entity_poly.type
_entity_poly.pdbx_seq_one_letter_code
_entity_poly.pdbx_strand_id
1 'polypeptide(L)'
;MTATVLGLYSASSNFPSLWCEVKKDELSIIGGNKPRSSETHLQIINRPKKKSNSHLGYKCKPIISEIPYSNYIIDLLHLFLRVSDVLFEFLISELFGLDKFGVSSVFDEDKHLNLSKLFNFVKSECDISLKIFKNKEKSINSIMNSLPATSRLKIFEKINIYDLYKEDKLINSKGINCIWKTFYKIYSCLKGLNVPVPEQI
;
A
#
# COMPACT_ATOMS: atom_id res chain seq x y z
N MET A 1 -1.24 11.24 -11.63
CA MET A 1 -1.79 11.65 -12.94
C MET A 1 -3.29 11.92 -12.86
N THR A 2 -4.10 10.99 -12.33
CA THR A 2 -5.57 11.13 -12.22
C THR A 2 -6.04 12.39 -11.49
N ALA A 3 -5.42 12.72 -10.35
CA ALA A 3 -5.75 13.94 -9.59
C ALA A 3 -5.57 15.22 -10.43
N THR A 4 -4.52 15.29 -11.26
CA THR A 4 -4.25 16.44 -12.13
C THR A 4 -5.32 16.59 -13.20
N VAL A 5 -5.73 15.48 -13.84
CA VAL A 5 -6.81 15.47 -14.84
C VAL A 5 -8.12 15.94 -14.22
N LEU A 6 -8.39 15.53 -12.98
CA LEU A 6 -9.57 15.93 -12.22
C LEU A 6 -9.51 17.33 -11.61
N GLY A 7 -8.41 18.06 -11.82
CA GLY A 7 -8.23 19.39 -11.23
C GLY A 7 -8.10 19.39 -9.69
N LEU A 8 -7.67 18.29 -9.11
CA LEU A 8 -7.46 18.11 -7.67
C LEU A 8 -5.99 18.35 -7.28
N TYR A 9 -5.75 18.60 -6.00
CA TYR A 9 -4.39 18.56 -5.44
C TYR A 9 -3.82 17.12 -5.47
N SER A 10 -2.49 17.02 -5.40
CA SER A 10 -1.77 15.74 -5.41
C SER A 10 -2.12 14.86 -4.20
N ALA A 11 -1.75 13.57 -4.24
CA ALA A 11 -1.95 12.65 -3.13
C ALA A 11 -1.27 13.07 -1.79
N SER A 12 -0.28 13.98 -1.86
CA SER A 12 0.33 14.60 -0.68
C SER A 12 -0.58 15.62 0.03
N SER A 13 -1.65 16.08 -0.60
CA SER A 13 -2.72 16.94 -0.05
C SER A 13 -3.37 16.38 1.22
N ASN A 14 -3.96 17.26 2.03
CA ASN A 14 -4.82 16.85 3.16
C ASN A 14 -6.13 16.20 2.72
N PHE A 15 -6.50 16.29 1.44
CA PHE A 15 -7.66 15.62 0.85
C PHE A 15 -7.19 14.65 -0.24
N PRO A 16 -6.91 13.38 0.10
CA PRO A 16 -6.27 12.44 -0.81
C PRO A 16 -7.26 11.69 -1.71
N SER A 17 -8.56 11.68 -1.37
CA SER A 17 -9.58 10.92 -2.09
C SER A 17 -10.01 11.60 -3.39
N LEU A 18 -10.15 10.78 -4.43
CA LEU A 18 -10.69 11.17 -5.73
C LEU A 18 -12.22 11.22 -5.74
N TRP A 19 -12.90 10.44 -4.88
CA TRP A 19 -14.36 10.30 -4.91
C TRP A 19 -15.08 11.15 -3.87
N CYS A 20 -14.43 11.50 -2.76
CA CYS A 20 -15.06 12.20 -1.67
C CYS A 20 -14.18 13.29 -1.06
N GLU A 21 -14.83 14.20 -0.33
CA GLU A 21 -14.24 15.34 0.36
C GLU A 21 -13.76 14.95 1.78
N VAL A 22 -12.99 13.86 1.89
CA VAL A 22 -12.45 13.37 3.17
C VAL A 22 -11.05 13.92 3.43
N LYS A 23 -10.78 14.30 4.68
CA LYS A 23 -9.42 14.67 5.10
C LYS A 23 -8.60 13.45 5.50
N LYS A 24 -7.27 13.59 5.47
CA LYS A 24 -6.33 12.52 5.85
C LYS A 24 -6.54 11.97 7.26
N ASP A 25 -6.81 12.84 8.23
CA ASP A 25 -7.07 12.50 9.64
C ASP A 25 -8.43 11.83 9.86
N GLU A 26 -9.35 11.93 8.89
CA GLU A 26 -10.70 11.38 8.94
C GLU A 26 -10.85 10.10 8.08
N LEU A 27 -9.77 9.60 7.47
CA LEU A 27 -9.82 8.44 6.54
C LEU A 27 -10.29 7.13 7.19
N SER A 28 -10.13 6.98 8.51
CA SER A 28 -10.59 5.81 9.26
C SER A 28 -12.10 5.80 9.49
N ILE A 29 -12.78 6.93 9.28
CA ILE A 29 -14.22 7.07 9.51
C ILE A 29 -14.97 6.55 8.27
N ILE A 30 -15.65 5.42 8.44
CA ILE A 30 -16.46 4.78 7.39
C ILE A 30 -17.84 5.44 7.37
N GLY A 31 -18.23 5.96 6.21
CA GLY A 31 -19.51 6.65 6.02
C GLY A 31 -19.48 8.11 6.50
N GLY A 32 -20.29 8.96 5.87
CA GLY A 32 -20.40 10.39 6.23
C GLY A 32 -19.59 11.37 5.39
N ASN A 33 -18.72 10.89 4.49
CA ASN A 33 -17.95 11.76 3.60
C ASN A 33 -18.78 12.19 2.39
N LYS A 34 -18.81 13.51 2.13
CA LYS A 34 -19.53 14.07 0.99
C LYS A 34 -18.87 13.64 -0.33
N PRO A 35 -19.60 13.05 -1.29
CA PRO A 35 -19.08 12.76 -2.62
C PRO A 35 -18.66 14.04 -3.35
N ARG A 36 -17.62 13.96 -4.18
CA ARG A 36 -17.22 15.07 -5.05
C ARG A 36 -18.26 15.30 -6.14
N SER A 37 -18.52 16.55 -6.45
CA SER A 37 -19.46 16.95 -7.51
C SER A 37 -18.88 18.10 -8.34
N SER A 38 -19.24 18.14 -9.63
CA SER A 38 -18.79 19.20 -10.54
C SER A 38 -19.30 20.58 -10.12
N GLU A 39 -20.51 20.66 -9.56
CA GLU A 39 -21.10 21.89 -9.04
C GLU A 39 -20.29 22.43 -7.86
N THR A 40 -19.99 21.56 -6.88
CA THR A 40 -19.20 21.95 -5.69
C THR A 40 -17.79 22.37 -6.11
N HIS A 41 -17.19 21.66 -7.07
CA HIS A 41 -15.87 21.99 -7.60
C HIS A 41 -15.86 23.40 -8.22
N LEU A 42 -16.76 23.70 -9.16
CA LEU A 42 -16.86 25.00 -9.81
C LEU A 42 -17.12 26.13 -8.81
N GLN A 43 -17.98 25.90 -7.82
CA GLN A 43 -18.24 26.87 -6.76
C GLN A 43 -16.97 27.18 -5.97
N ILE A 44 -16.14 26.19 -5.64
CA ILE A 44 -14.94 26.39 -4.81
C ILE A 44 -13.84 27.12 -5.58
N ILE A 45 -13.57 26.74 -6.83
CA ILE A 45 -12.50 27.36 -7.62
C ILE A 45 -12.82 28.79 -8.06
N ASN A 46 -14.11 29.13 -8.19
CA ASN A 46 -14.56 30.47 -8.58
C ASN A 46 -14.74 31.42 -7.37
N ARG A 47 -14.62 30.91 -6.12
CA ARG A 47 -14.75 31.75 -4.93
C ARG A 47 -13.58 32.75 -4.85
N PRO A 48 -13.83 34.03 -4.52
CA PRO A 48 -12.78 35.01 -4.33
C PRO A 48 -11.87 34.62 -3.15
N LYS A 49 -10.55 34.70 -3.34
CA LYS A 49 -9.49 34.24 -2.41
C LYS A 49 -9.46 34.94 -1.02
N LYS A 50 -10.38 35.86 -0.75
CA LYS A 50 -10.39 36.70 0.47
C LYS A 50 -10.95 36.04 1.73
N LYS A 51 -11.43 34.79 1.66
CA LYS A 51 -11.86 34.04 2.84
C LYS A 51 -10.97 32.81 3.01
N SER A 52 -10.54 32.59 4.25
CA SER A 52 -9.96 31.35 4.78
C SER A 52 -10.90 30.16 4.47
N ASN A 53 -10.91 29.72 3.22
CA ASN A 53 -11.86 28.75 2.72
C ASN A 53 -11.13 27.46 2.44
N SER A 54 -11.55 26.42 3.14
CA SER A 54 -11.20 25.04 2.86
C SER A 54 -11.29 24.76 1.35
N HIS A 55 -10.15 24.48 0.72
CA HIS A 55 -10.07 24.13 -0.69
C HIS A 55 -10.70 22.75 -0.98
N LEU A 56 -10.98 21.95 0.06
CA LEU A 56 -11.59 20.60 -0.01
C LEU A 56 -10.91 19.66 -1.03
N GLY A 57 -9.63 19.91 -1.33
CA GLY A 57 -8.86 19.17 -2.34
C GLY A 57 -9.02 19.62 -3.80
N TYR A 58 -9.88 20.60 -4.09
CA TYR A 58 -10.05 21.18 -5.42
C TYR A 58 -9.00 22.25 -5.72
N LYS A 59 -8.34 22.17 -6.88
CA LYS A 59 -7.21 23.03 -7.26
C LYS A 59 -7.51 23.93 -8.46
N CYS A 60 -8.08 23.37 -9.52
CA CYS A 60 -8.37 24.07 -10.76
C CYS A 60 -9.50 23.35 -11.52
N LYS A 61 -9.99 23.94 -12.62
CA LYS A 61 -10.94 23.24 -13.49
C LYS A 61 -10.36 21.89 -13.93
N PRO A 62 -11.16 20.80 -13.93
CA PRO A 62 -10.75 19.54 -14.53
C PRO A 62 -10.38 19.74 -16.00
N ILE A 63 -9.42 18.96 -16.49
CA ILE A 63 -9.08 18.90 -17.91
C ILE A 63 -10.21 18.24 -18.70
N ILE A 64 -10.82 17.21 -18.11
CA ILE A 64 -11.97 16.49 -18.66
C ILE A 64 -13.11 16.65 -17.65
N SER A 65 -14.09 17.49 -17.97
CA SER A 65 -15.20 17.82 -17.08
C SER A 65 -16.44 16.95 -17.29
N GLU A 66 -16.46 16.21 -18.39
CA GLU A 66 -17.57 15.39 -18.85
C GLU A 66 -17.65 14.05 -18.10
N ILE A 67 -16.55 13.61 -17.50
CA ILE A 67 -16.49 12.35 -16.76
C ILE A 67 -16.86 12.63 -15.29
N PRO A 68 -17.95 12.04 -14.77
CA PRO A 68 -18.30 12.16 -13.36
C PRO A 68 -17.20 11.58 -12.46
N TYR A 69 -17.00 12.17 -11.27
CA TYR A 69 -16.06 11.66 -10.28
C TYR A 69 -16.29 10.18 -9.93
N SER A 70 -17.55 9.74 -9.91
CA SER A 70 -17.94 8.34 -9.67
C SER A 70 -17.42 7.35 -10.71
N ASN A 71 -17.12 7.81 -11.92
CA ASN A 71 -16.75 6.96 -13.04
C ASN A 71 -15.23 6.75 -13.14
N TYR A 72 -14.45 7.41 -12.28
CA TYR A 72 -13.01 7.17 -12.21
C TYR A 72 -12.75 5.85 -11.49
N ILE A 73 -12.07 4.94 -12.18
CA ILE A 73 -11.76 3.60 -11.70
C ILE A 73 -10.38 3.59 -11.06
N ILE A 74 -10.23 2.81 -9.99
CA ILE A 74 -8.93 2.57 -9.35
C ILE A 74 -8.03 1.79 -10.29
N ASP A 75 -6.79 2.24 -10.42
CA ASP A 75 -5.74 1.40 -11.01
C ASP A 75 -5.40 0.26 -10.04
N LEU A 76 -5.95 -0.92 -10.31
CA LEU A 76 -5.77 -2.11 -9.47
C LEU A 76 -4.30 -2.55 -9.39
N LEU A 77 -3.51 -2.35 -10.45
CA LEU A 77 -2.09 -2.73 -10.45
C LEU A 77 -1.31 -1.83 -9.49
N HIS A 78 -1.49 -0.51 -9.60
CA HIS A 78 -0.80 0.44 -8.72
C HIS A 78 -1.31 0.37 -7.28
N LEU A 79 -2.59 0.07 -7.06
CA LEU A 79 -3.10 -0.21 -5.72
C LEU A 79 -2.39 -1.42 -5.11
N PHE A 80 -2.25 -2.52 -5.87
CA PHE A 80 -1.55 -3.70 -5.40
C PHE A 80 -0.09 -3.43 -5.07
N LEU A 81 0.62 -2.74 -5.96
CA LEU A 81 2.02 -2.36 -5.72
C LEU A 81 2.13 -1.54 -4.44
N ARG A 82 1.28 -0.52 -4.26
CA ARG A 82 1.39 0.36 -3.10
C ARG A 82 1.04 -0.34 -1.79
N VAL A 83 -0.01 -1.14 -1.75
CA VAL A 83 -0.40 -1.87 -0.52
C VAL A 83 0.61 -2.97 -0.21
N SER A 84 1.11 -3.68 -1.23
CA SER A 84 2.16 -4.67 -1.03
C SER A 84 3.44 -4.04 -0.48
N ASP A 85 3.87 -2.86 -0.96
CA ASP A 85 5.02 -2.14 -0.39
C ASP A 85 4.84 -1.95 1.13
N VAL A 86 3.68 -1.44 1.55
CA VAL A 86 3.39 -1.19 2.98
C VAL A 86 3.39 -2.48 3.80
N LEU A 87 2.80 -3.57 3.27
CA LEU A 87 2.76 -4.85 3.99
C LEU A 87 4.15 -5.48 4.12
N PHE A 88 4.97 -5.41 3.06
CA PHE A 88 6.35 -5.88 3.13
C PHE A 88 7.20 -5.00 4.04
N GLU A 89 7.08 -3.67 3.96
CA GLU A 89 7.76 -2.75 4.88
C GLU A 89 7.43 -3.08 6.34
N PHE A 90 6.16 -3.37 6.63
CA PHE A 90 5.72 -3.76 7.96
C PHE A 90 6.33 -5.09 8.41
N LEU A 91 6.25 -6.14 7.58
CA LEU A 91 6.87 -7.44 7.89
C LEU A 91 8.38 -7.29 8.13
N ILE A 92 9.09 -6.66 7.20
CA ILE A 92 10.53 -6.47 7.26
C ILE A 92 10.95 -5.66 8.50
N SER A 93 10.17 -4.64 8.88
CA SER A 93 10.41 -3.86 10.10
C SER A 93 10.34 -4.71 11.37
N GLU A 94 9.39 -5.65 11.45
CA GLU A 94 9.31 -6.56 12.59
C GLU A 94 10.49 -7.54 12.62
N LEU A 95 10.92 -8.05 11.46
CA LEU A 95 12.09 -8.92 11.36
C LEU A 95 13.38 -8.20 11.77
N PHE A 96 13.51 -6.91 11.46
CA PHE A 96 14.63 -6.09 11.96
C PHE A 96 14.63 -5.96 13.47
N GLY A 97 13.47 -5.83 14.10
CA GLY A 97 13.36 -5.84 15.55
C GLY A 97 13.93 -7.12 16.15
N LEU A 98 13.58 -8.27 15.57
CA LEU A 98 14.04 -9.59 16.00
C LEU A 98 15.54 -9.78 15.79
N ASP A 99 16.03 -9.43 14.59
CA ASP A 99 17.44 -9.56 14.22
C ASP A 99 18.33 -8.43 14.76
N LYS A 100 17.76 -7.47 15.50
CA LYS A 100 18.42 -6.23 15.94
C LYS A 100 19.12 -5.51 14.78
N PHE A 101 18.52 -5.56 13.60
CA PHE A 101 19.06 -4.99 12.37
C PHE A 101 18.82 -3.47 12.37
N GLY A 102 19.89 -2.72 12.65
CA GLY A 102 19.85 -1.27 12.69
C GLY A 102 20.32 -0.60 11.40
N VAL A 103 20.22 0.72 11.37
CA VAL A 103 20.64 1.57 10.25
C VAL A 103 22.12 1.41 9.87
N SER A 104 22.98 1.14 10.86
CA SER A 104 24.41 0.91 10.67
C SER A 104 24.75 -0.56 10.39
N SER A 105 23.80 -1.49 10.57
CA SER A 105 24.04 -2.91 10.36
C SER A 105 24.39 -3.22 8.90
N VAL A 106 25.23 -4.22 8.72
CA VAL A 106 25.53 -4.84 7.44
C VAL A 106 24.87 -6.20 7.47
N PHE A 107 24.13 -6.54 6.42
CA PHE A 107 23.46 -7.84 6.33
C PHE A 107 24.52 -8.96 6.31
N ASP A 108 24.21 -10.00 7.08
CA ASP A 108 25.07 -11.14 7.40
C ASP A 108 24.11 -12.29 7.69
N GLU A 109 24.20 -13.36 6.89
CA GLU A 109 23.19 -14.42 6.88
C GLU A 109 23.13 -15.17 8.22
N ASP A 110 24.28 -15.29 8.90
CA ASP A 110 24.42 -16.02 10.16
C ASP A 110 23.91 -15.20 11.35
N LYS A 111 24.00 -13.87 11.28
CA LYS A 111 23.54 -12.97 12.35
C LYS A 111 22.07 -12.59 12.25
N HIS A 112 21.52 -12.52 11.04
CA HIS A 112 20.16 -12.03 10.79
C HIS A 112 19.27 -13.17 10.32
N LEU A 113 19.10 -14.15 11.21
CA LEU A 113 18.44 -15.42 10.92
C LEU A 113 17.01 -15.24 10.42
N ASN A 114 16.26 -14.26 10.94
CA ASN A 114 14.85 -14.07 10.58
C ASN A 114 14.70 -13.49 9.16
N LEU A 115 15.55 -12.54 8.78
CA LEU A 115 15.65 -12.06 7.39
C LEU A 115 16.15 -13.15 6.45
N SER A 116 17.20 -13.87 6.83
CA SER A 116 17.73 -14.99 6.04
C SER A 116 16.65 -16.04 5.78
N LYS A 117 15.82 -16.35 6.79
CA LYS A 117 14.68 -17.26 6.67
C LYS A 117 13.67 -16.79 5.61
N LEU A 118 13.32 -15.49 5.59
CA LEU A 118 12.46 -14.92 4.54
C LEU A 118 13.10 -15.05 3.16
N PHE A 119 14.38 -14.70 3.04
CA PHE A 119 15.07 -14.70 1.76
C PHE A 119 15.22 -16.10 1.20
N ASN A 120 15.55 -17.06 2.05
CA ASN A 120 15.64 -18.47 1.69
C ASN A 120 14.28 -19.01 1.24
N PHE A 121 13.20 -18.70 1.95
CA PHE A 121 11.84 -19.05 1.53
C PHE A 121 11.48 -18.47 0.16
N VAL A 122 11.72 -17.16 -0.04
CA VAL A 122 11.39 -16.51 -1.31
C VAL A 122 12.24 -17.06 -2.46
N LYS A 123 13.49 -17.42 -2.20
CA LYS A 123 14.37 -18.06 -3.18
C LYS A 123 13.92 -19.48 -3.51
N SER A 124 13.65 -20.33 -2.51
CA SER A 124 13.28 -21.73 -2.72
C SER A 124 11.87 -21.89 -3.29
N GLU A 125 10.90 -21.19 -2.73
CA GLU A 125 9.49 -21.38 -3.06
C GLU A 125 9.05 -20.51 -4.24
N CYS A 126 9.66 -19.34 -4.43
CA CYS A 126 9.20 -18.38 -5.45
C CYS A 126 10.18 -18.19 -6.61
N ASP A 127 11.40 -18.76 -6.53
CA ASP A 127 12.49 -18.55 -7.49
C ASP A 127 12.82 -17.06 -7.68
N ILE A 128 12.87 -16.32 -6.56
CA ILE A 128 13.14 -14.89 -6.53
C ILE A 128 14.31 -14.62 -5.60
N SER A 129 15.33 -13.94 -6.12
CA SER A 129 16.46 -13.47 -5.29
C SER A 129 16.20 -12.07 -4.76
N LEU A 130 15.99 -11.96 -3.45
CA LEU A 130 15.86 -10.67 -2.77
C LEU A 130 17.25 -10.08 -2.48
N LYS A 131 17.37 -8.76 -2.63
CA LYS A 131 18.59 -8.02 -2.30
C LYS A 131 18.25 -6.86 -1.38
N ILE A 132 19.00 -6.72 -0.29
CA ILE A 132 18.94 -5.54 0.57
C ILE A 132 19.85 -4.47 -0.04
N PHE A 133 19.28 -3.40 -0.61
CA PHE A 133 20.07 -2.23 -1.00
C PHE A 133 20.01 -1.18 0.10
N LYS A 134 21.18 -0.73 0.57
CA LYS A 134 21.29 0.39 1.49
C LYS A 134 21.17 1.70 0.71
N ASN A 135 20.08 2.45 0.88
CA ASN A 135 20.04 3.83 0.41
C ASN A 135 20.71 4.76 1.45
N LYS A 136 21.42 5.80 1.00
CA LYS A 136 22.03 6.83 1.85
C LYS A 136 21.01 7.53 2.76
N GLU A 137 19.72 7.51 2.38
CA GLU A 137 18.58 8.05 3.14
C GLU A 137 17.92 7.05 4.10
N LYS A 138 18.54 5.89 4.35
CA LYS A 138 18.16 4.96 5.44
C LYS A 138 16.75 4.35 5.37
N SER A 139 16.12 4.28 4.20
CA SER A 139 14.93 3.42 4.02
C SER A 139 15.29 2.13 3.29
N ILE A 140 14.72 1.03 3.76
CA ILE A 140 14.87 -0.32 3.17
C ILE A 140 13.79 -0.56 2.11
N ASN A 141 13.17 0.52 1.63
CA ASN A 141 12.23 0.51 0.50
C ASN A 141 12.82 -0.18 -0.75
N SER A 142 14.15 -0.33 -0.83
CA SER A 142 14.81 -0.93 -1.98
C SER A 142 14.56 -2.43 -2.19
N ILE A 143 14.27 -3.22 -1.14
CA ILE A 143 13.98 -4.66 -1.32
C ILE A 143 12.76 -4.82 -2.22
N MET A 144 11.74 -3.98 -2.00
CA MET A 144 10.45 -4.08 -2.69
C MET A 144 10.37 -3.24 -3.96
N ASN A 145 11.01 -2.07 -4.00
CA ASN A 145 11.01 -1.21 -5.19
C ASN A 145 11.58 -1.91 -6.45
N SER A 146 12.37 -2.96 -6.26
CA SER A 146 12.93 -3.75 -7.37
C SER A 146 12.04 -4.92 -7.82
N LEU A 147 11.00 -5.28 -7.07
CA LEU A 147 10.17 -6.45 -7.39
C LEU A 147 8.99 -6.08 -8.29
N PRO A 148 8.88 -6.70 -9.48
CA PRO A 148 7.72 -6.51 -10.35
C PRO A 148 6.47 -7.13 -9.72
N ALA A 149 5.29 -6.66 -10.15
CA ALA A 149 4.01 -7.12 -9.60
C ALA A 149 3.84 -8.65 -9.66
N THR A 150 4.30 -9.29 -10.72
CA THR A 150 4.25 -10.76 -10.90
C THR A 150 5.04 -11.49 -9.82
N SER A 151 6.24 -11.04 -9.49
CA SER A 151 7.06 -11.60 -8.42
C SER A 151 6.41 -11.43 -7.05
N ARG A 152 5.83 -10.25 -6.79
CA ARG A 152 5.10 -9.99 -5.54
C ARG A 152 3.90 -10.92 -5.41
N LEU A 153 3.13 -11.13 -6.49
CA LEU A 153 1.97 -12.03 -6.46
C LEU A 153 2.35 -13.46 -6.09
N LYS A 154 3.44 -13.99 -6.66
CA LYS A 154 3.96 -15.33 -6.30
C LYS A 154 4.26 -15.45 -4.81
N ILE A 155 4.89 -14.42 -4.23
CA ILE A 155 5.18 -14.40 -2.79
C ILE A 155 3.87 -14.35 -1.99
N PHE A 156 2.93 -13.47 -2.37
CA PHE A 156 1.65 -13.33 -1.68
C PHE A 156 0.83 -14.63 -1.66
N GLU A 157 0.84 -15.34 -2.78
CA GLU A 157 0.18 -16.64 -2.96
C GLU A 157 0.76 -17.69 -2.00
N LYS A 158 2.09 -17.86 -2.03
CA LYS A 158 2.77 -18.97 -1.36
C LYS A 158 3.08 -18.74 0.11
N ILE A 159 3.36 -17.50 0.53
CA ILE A 159 3.84 -17.25 1.88
C ILE A 159 2.75 -17.51 2.91
N ASN A 160 3.08 -18.26 3.97
CA ASN A 160 2.33 -18.28 5.21
C ASN A 160 3.24 -17.74 6.31
N ILE A 161 3.03 -16.47 6.70
CA ILE A 161 3.89 -15.76 7.65
C ILE A 161 3.79 -16.39 9.03
N TYR A 162 2.61 -16.90 9.39
CA TYR A 162 2.41 -17.56 10.68
C TYR A 162 3.25 -18.83 10.75
N ASP A 163 3.14 -19.72 9.75
CA ASP A 163 3.90 -20.97 9.74
C ASP A 163 5.41 -20.72 9.65
N LEU A 164 5.82 -19.70 8.90
CA LEU A 164 7.22 -19.34 8.72
C LEU A 164 7.85 -18.84 10.04
N TYR A 165 7.11 -18.15 10.90
CA TYR A 165 7.64 -17.51 12.12
C TYR A 165 6.99 -17.98 13.43
N LYS A 166 6.27 -19.11 13.42
CA LYS A 166 5.59 -19.66 14.61
C LYS A 166 6.54 -19.90 15.80
N GLU A 167 7.77 -20.32 15.52
CA GLU A 167 8.80 -20.66 16.52
C GLU A 167 9.63 -19.44 16.94
N ASP A 168 9.70 -18.41 16.11
CA ASP A 168 10.59 -17.25 16.28
C ASP A 168 9.99 -16.14 17.16
N LYS A 169 8.85 -16.41 17.81
CA LYS A 169 8.13 -15.48 18.70
C LYS A 169 7.81 -14.13 18.08
N LEU A 170 7.59 -14.07 16.76
CA LEU A 170 7.06 -12.88 16.11
C LEU A 170 5.66 -12.59 16.68
N ILE A 171 5.58 -11.64 17.61
CA ILE A 171 4.41 -11.36 18.47
C ILE A 171 3.15 -11.16 17.63
N ASN A 172 3.29 -10.46 16.49
CA ASN A 172 2.19 -10.10 15.61
C ASN A 172 2.06 -11.02 14.38
N SER A 173 2.77 -12.15 14.32
CA SER A 173 2.79 -13.06 13.16
C SER A 173 1.39 -13.44 12.66
N LYS A 174 0.47 -13.79 13.58
CA LYS A 174 -0.93 -14.08 13.26
C LYS A 174 -1.66 -12.89 12.64
N GLY A 175 -1.48 -11.70 13.21
CA GLY A 175 -2.11 -10.48 12.73
C GLY A 175 -1.59 -10.08 11.35
N ILE A 176 -0.27 -10.10 11.17
CA ILE A 176 0.38 -9.83 9.87
C ILE A 176 -0.11 -10.82 8.82
N ASN A 177 -0.12 -12.12 9.14
CA ASN A 177 -0.59 -13.16 8.21
C ASN A 177 -2.07 -12.96 7.84
N CYS A 178 -2.92 -12.60 8.80
CA CYS A 178 -4.33 -12.33 8.57
C CYS A 178 -4.54 -11.15 7.61
N ILE A 179 -3.87 -10.02 7.85
CA ILE A 179 -3.95 -8.85 6.97
C ILE A 179 -3.44 -9.20 5.57
N TRP A 180 -2.31 -9.92 5.49
CA TRP A 180 -1.69 -10.33 4.24
C TRP A 180 -2.61 -11.20 3.39
N LYS A 181 -3.18 -12.26 3.98
CA LYS A 181 -4.10 -13.17 3.28
C LYS A 181 -5.44 -12.50 2.94
N THR A 182 -5.95 -11.65 3.83
CA THR A 182 -7.16 -10.86 3.57
C THR A 182 -6.98 -9.95 2.37
N PHE A 183 -5.87 -9.21 2.33
CA PHE A 183 -5.57 -8.33 1.21
C PHE A 183 -5.41 -9.11 -0.10
N TYR A 184 -4.65 -10.21 -0.09
CA TYR A 184 -4.50 -11.06 -1.28
C TYR A 184 -5.84 -11.58 -1.79
N LYS A 185 -6.72 -12.04 -0.90
CA LYS A 185 -8.07 -12.48 -1.25
C LYS A 185 -8.87 -11.36 -1.91
N ILE A 186 -8.91 -10.16 -1.31
CA ILE A 186 -9.61 -9.01 -1.87
C ILE A 186 -9.07 -8.67 -3.27
N TYR A 187 -7.75 -8.59 -3.41
CA TYR A 187 -7.11 -8.28 -4.69
C TYR A 187 -7.45 -9.30 -5.77
N SER A 188 -7.36 -10.59 -5.45
CA SER A 188 -7.65 -11.66 -6.39
C SER A 188 -9.12 -11.69 -6.79
N CYS A 189 -10.06 -11.44 -5.86
CA CYS A 189 -11.47 -11.26 -6.18
C CYS A 189 -11.67 -10.09 -7.16
N LEU A 190 -11.04 -8.93 -6.91
CA LEU A 190 -11.13 -7.76 -7.80
C LEU A 190 -10.53 -8.01 -9.18
N LYS A 191 -9.53 -8.89 -9.29
CA LYS A 191 -8.93 -9.32 -10.56
C LYS A 191 -9.70 -10.41 -11.29
N GLY A 192 -10.71 -11.01 -10.65
CA GLY A 192 -11.40 -12.20 -11.18
C GLY A 192 -10.50 -13.44 -11.22
N LEU A 193 -9.48 -13.51 -10.36
CA LEU A 193 -8.66 -14.70 -10.19
C LEU A 193 -9.40 -15.69 -9.28
N ASN A 194 -9.57 -16.93 -9.73
CA ASN A 194 -10.10 -18.00 -8.89
C ASN A 194 -9.09 -18.32 -7.78
N VAL A 195 -9.32 -17.81 -6.56
CA VAL A 195 -8.53 -18.22 -5.38
C VAL A 195 -9.19 -19.45 -4.77
N PRO A 196 -8.45 -20.53 -4.48
CA PRO A 196 -8.97 -21.62 -3.66
C PRO A 196 -9.41 -21.05 -2.30
N VAL A 197 -10.66 -21.33 -1.91
CA VAL A 197 -11.15 -20.99 -0.58
C VAL A 197 -10.32 -21.79 0.43
N PRO A 198 -9.63 -21.16 1.40
CA PRO A 198 -9.03 -21.91 2.49
C PRO A 198 -10.17 -22.52 3.31
N GLU A 199 -10.14 -23.83 3.50
CA GLU A 199 -10.99 -24.51 4.47
C GLU A 199 -10.86 -23.80 5.82
N GLN A 200 -12.00 -23.56 6.44
CA GLN A 200 -12.14 -22.77 7.66
C GLN A 200 -11.24 -23.33 8.77
N ILE A 201 -10.52 -22.43 9.46
CA ILE A 201 -9.81 -22.71 10.72
C ILE A 201 -10.81 -23.14 11.78
#